data_AF-A0A1Z4RBD1-F1
#
_entry.id   AF-A0A1Z4RBD1-F1
#
_cell.length_a   1.000
_cell.length_b   1.000
_cell.length_c   1.000
_cell.angle_alpha   90.00
_cell.angle_beta   90.00
_cell.angle_gamma   90.00
#
_symmetry.space_group_name_H-M   'P 1'
#
loop_
_entity.id
_entity.type
_entity.pdbx_description
1 polymer ?
#
loop_
_entity_poly.entity_id
_entity_poly.type
_entity_poly.pdbx_seq_one_letter_code
_entity_poly.pdbx_strand_id
1 'polypeptide(L)' 'MDCHQNQKVLVHCAANMRVSACIYLYRCLQQGINENEAKQALYKIWKPNEVWQILINHVLEIYLCS' A
#
# COMPACT_ATOMS: atom_id res chain seq x y z
N MET A 1 4.31 5.73 9.12
CA MET A 1 3.51 5.05 10.18
C MET A 1 4.39 4.60 11.34
N ASP A 2 5.69 4.39 11.12
CA ASP A 2 6.59 3.83 12.13
C ASP A 2 6.79 4.72 13.37
N CYS A 3 6.74 6.05 13.22
CA CYS A 3 6.77 6.98 14.36
C CYS A 3 5.54 6.90 15.29
N HIS A 4 4.51 6.14 14.90
CA HIS A 4 3.25 5.97 15.64
C HIS A 4 2.92 4.50 15.93
N GLN A 5 3.92 3.59 15.99
CA GLN A 5 3.71 2.13 16.15
C GLN A 5 2.81 1.72 17.34
N ASN A 6 2.78 2.50 18.42
CA ASN A 6 1.96 2.23 19.62
C ASN A 6 0.67 3.05 19.69
N GLN A 7 0.25 3.69 18.60
CA GLN A 7 -0.95 4.50 18.53
C GLN A 7 -1.91 3.96 17.47
N LYS A 8 -3.22 4.01 17.74
CA LYS A 8 -4.23 3.73 16.72
C LYS A 8 -4.28 4.91 15.74
N VAL A 9 -3.71 4.72 14.55
CA VAL A 9 -3.73 5.73 13.48
C VAL A 9 -4.84 5.42 12.49
N LEU A 10 -5.76 6.37 12.28
CA LEU A 10 -6.75 6.31 11.21
C LEU A 10 -6.21 7.05 9.98
N VAL A 11 -5.99 6.32 8.88
CA VAL A 11 -5.68 6.91 7.58
C VAL A 11 -6.91 6.76 6.69
N HIS A 12 -7.38 7.85 6.09
CA HIS A 12 -8.59 7.82 5.25
C HIS A 12 -8.47 8.73 4.02
N CYS A 13 -9.30 8.46 3.01
CA CYS A 13 -9.58 9.39 1.92
C CYS A 13 -11.06 9.28 1.51
N ALA A 14 -11.51 10.05 0.51
CA ALA A 14 -12.94 10.10 0.16
C ALA A 14 -13.59 8.73 -0.13
N ALA A 15 -12.85 7.80 -0.74
CA ALA A 15 -13.34 6.45 -1.08
C ALA A 15 -12.36 5.34 -0.67
N ASN A 16 -11.39 5.64 0.19
CA ASN A 16 -10.29 4.75 0.61
C ASN A 16 -9.42 4.14 -0.51
N MET A 17 -9.62 4.52 -1.78
CA MET A 17 -8.80 4.04 -2.90
C MET A 17 -7.32 4.37 -2.71
N ARG A 18 -7.00 5.65 -2.47
CA ARG A 18 -5.62 6.11 -2.24
C ARG A 18 -4.99 5.46 -1.00
N VAL A 19 -5.76 5.38 0.08
CA VAL A 19 -5.28 4.81 1.35
C VAL A 19 -4.96 3.34 1.19
N SER A 20 -5.83 2.59 0.51
CA SER A 20 -5.59 1.16 0.28
C SER A 20 -4.31 0.90 -0.52
N ALA A 21 -3.97 1.77 -1.48
CA ALA A 21 -2.70 1.70 -2.21
C ALA A 21 -1.49 2.03 -1.30
N CYS A 22 -1.60 3.06 -0.47
CA CYS A 22 -0.54 3.39 0.50
C CYS A 22 -0.33 2.30 1.55
N ILE A 23 -1.40 1.69 2.06
CA ILE A 23 -1.35 0.58 3.03
C ILE A 23 -0.75 -0.66 2.37
N TYR A 24 -1.10 -0.95 1.12
CA TYR A 24 -0.47 -2.01 0.34
C TYR A 24 1.05 -1.84 0.29
N LEU A 25 1.53 -0.67 -0.16
CA LEU A 25 2.97 -0.38 -0.24
C LEU A 25 3.65 -0.46 1.12
N TYR A 26 3.04 0.10 2.17
CA TYR A 26 3.58 0.05 3.53
C TYR A 26 3.75 -1.38 4.04
N ARG A 27 2.76 -2.26 3.80
CA ARG A 27 2.81 -3.66 4.19
C ARG A 27 3.93 -4.43 3.48
N CYS A 28 4.09 -4.20 2.18
CA CYS A 28 5.16 -4.85 1.43
C CYS A 28 6.54 -4.37 1.88
N LEU A 29 6.75 -3.05 1.95
CA LEU A 29 8.08 -2.46 2.12
C LEU A 29 8.55 -2.43 3.58
N GLN A 30 7.67 -2.08 4.51
CA GLN A 30 8.04 -1.90 5.92
C GLN A 30 7.76 -3.14 6.77
N GLN A 31 6.74 -3.92 6.42
CA GLN A 31 6.34 -5.11 7.19
C GLN A 31 6.78 -6.42 6.54
N GLY A 32 7.35 -6.38 5.32
CA GLY A 32 7.82 -7.56 4.59
C GLY A 32 6.70 -8.54 4.22
N ILE A 33 5.44 -8.08 4.24
CA ILE A 33 4.29 -8.93 3.90
C ILE A 33 4.34 -9.25 2.40
N ASN A 34 4.03 -10.49 2.06
CA ASN A 34 4.01 -10.93 0.66
C ASN A 34 2.99 -10.10 -0.15
N GLU A 35 3.38 -9.70 -1.37
CA GLU A 35 2.53 -8.89 -2.25
C GLU A 35 1.15 -9.49 -2.49
N ASN A 36 1.03 -10.81 -2.64
CA ASN A 36 -0.25 -11.47 -2.89
C ASN A 36 -1.20 -11.31 -1.72
N GLU A 37 -0.68 -11.38 -0.49
CA GLU A 37 -1.46 -11.15 0.73
C GLU A 37 -1.81 -9.67 0.86
N ALA A 38 -0.84 -8.77 0.68
CA ALA A 38 -1.05 -7.34 0.78
C ALA A 38 -2.07 -6.82 -0.25
N LYS A 39 -2.08 -7.37 -1.48
CA LYS A 39 -3.01 -7.00 -2.56
C LYS A 39 -4.47 -7.31 -2.22
N GLN A 40 -4.75 -8.28 -1.36
CA GLN A 40 -6.13 -8.65 -1.01
C GLN A 40 -6.88 -7.47 -0.39
N ALA A 41 -6.22 -6.70 0.49
CA ALA A 41 -6.83 -5.54 1.14
C ALA A 41 -7.11 -4.40 0.14
N LEU A 42 -6.21 -4.19 -0.81
CA LEU A 42 -6.37 -3.23 -1.90
C LEU A 42 -7.55 -3.61 -2.79
N TYR A 43 -7.57 -4.85 -3.29
CA TYR A 43 -8.58 -5.35 -4.22
C TYR A 43 -9.97 -5.50 -3.62
N LYS A 44 -10.08 -5.63 -2.30
CA LYS A 44 -11.37 -5.57 -1.61
C LYS A 44 -12.05 -4.21 -1.75
N ILE A 45 -11.27 -3.14 -1.86
CA ILE A 45 -11.78 -1.77 -2.04
C ILE A 45 -11.95 -1.47 -3.52
N TRP A 46 -10.91 -1.72 -4.32
CA TRP A 46 -10.92 -1.47 -5.76
C TRP A 46 -9.70 -2.09 -6.45
N LYS A 47 -9.78 -2.24 -7.78
CA LYS A 47 -8.62 -2.63 -8.61
C LYS A 47 -7.94 -1.38 -9.18
N PRO A 48 -6.64 -1.16 -8.91
CA PRO A 48 -5.88 -0.05 -9.48
C PRO A 48 -5.98 0.02 -11.00
N ASN A 49 -6.24 1.21 -11.54
CA ASN A 49 -6.12 1.44 -12.98
C ASN A 49 -4.64 1.57 -13.41
N GLU A 50 -4.39 1.69 -14.71
CA GLU A 50 -3.03 1.75 -15.27
C GLU A 50 -2.13 2.78 -14.57
N VAL A 51 -2.61 4.01 -14.38
CA VAL A 51 -1.83 5.08 -13.72
C VAL A 51 -1.39 4.67 -12.31
N TRP A 52 -2.30 4.09 -11.53
CA TRP A 52 -2.00 3.64 -10.17
C TRP A 52 -1.13 2.39 -10.14
N GLN A 53 -1.27 1.48 -11.10
CA GLN A 53 -0.38 0.33 -11.24
C GLN A 53 1.04 0.77 -11.56
N ILE A 54 1.22 1.73 -12.47
CA ILE A 54 2.53 2.31 -12.80
C ILE A 54 3.16 2.90 -11.54
N LEU A 55 2.42 3.72 -10.78
CA LEU A 55 2.92 4.29 -9.53
C LEU A 55 3.35 3.21 -8.53
N ILE A 56 2.49 2.20 -8.32
CA ILE A 56 2.75 1.11 -7.37
C ILE A 56 4.01 0.34 -7.77
N ASN A 57 4.10 -0.05 -9.04
CA ASN A 57 5.23 -0.82 -9.55
C ASN A 57 6.53 -0.02 -9.46
N HIS A 58 6.50 1.26 -9.81
CA HIS A 58 7.66 2.14 -9.73
C HIS A 58 8.17 2.28 -8.29
N VAL A 59 7.27 2.43 -7.31
CA VAL A 59 7.66 2.46 -5.90
C VAL A 59 8.23 1.11 -5.47
N LEU A 60 7.63 -0.02 -5.83
CA LEU A 60 8.17 -1.34 -5.48
C LEU A 60 9.58 -1.55 -6.09
N GLU A 61 9.78 -1.15 -7.34
CA GLU A 61 11.07 -1.26 -8.02
C GLU A 61 12.16 -0.46 -7.30
N ILE A 62 11.88 0.79 -6.91
CA ILE A 62 12.83 1.64 -6.19
C ILE A 62 13.29 1.00 -4.87
N TYR A 63 12.36 0.38 -4.12
CA TYR A 63 12.63 -0.07 -2.75
C TYR A 63 12.99 -1.57 -2.64
N LEU A 64 12.73 -2.38 -3.66
CA LEU A 64 13.08 -3.81 -3.68
C LEU A 64 14.34 -4.12 -4.52
N CYS A 65 14.75 -3.21 -5.40
CA CYS A 65 15.97 -3.36 -6.21
C CYS A 65 17.21 -2.66 -5.60
N SER A 66 17.04 -1.98 -4.45
CA SER A 66 18.09 -1.38 -3.62
C SER A 66 18.53 -2.30 -2.49
#